data_AF-A0A662BQJ6-F1
#
_entry.id   AF-A0A662BQJ6-F1
#
_cell.length_a   1.000
_cell.length_b   1.000
_cell.length_c   1.000
_cell.angle_alpha   90.00
_cell.angle_beta   90.00
_cell.angle_gamma   90.00
#
_symmetry.space_group_name_H-M   'P 1'
#
loop_
_entity.id
_entity.type
_entity.pdbx_description
1 polymer ?
#
loop_
_entity_poly.entity_id
_entity_poly.type
_entity_poly.pdbx_seq_one_letter_code
_entity_poly.pdbx_strand_id
1 'polypeptide(L)'
;MAFGALITFTAAIISLIVLLRTHNAHFAVSVIGQLLACCLLLGIALWDINAYRDWFIGIAGLMVLFMTLMVIFSLQRKMKWRTREMLELAALPVNETGNGLTTRPMQAGRMDYSTEELRSFTSFIRKRLIAIPVKEQNRIIFVINIPMGRLLAFGGKYQDRTWVAFDYEGNVTVNISQMDYFMYKDSLSFDKLCQSLGECFIGFMEQSRKGEESRIIEQLDSLKMNIITEG
;
A
#
# COMPACT_ATOMS: atom_id res chain seq x y z
N MET A 1 19.65 3.61 -26.55
CA MET A 1 18.28 3.10 -26.72
C MET A 1 18.04 1.77 -26.00
N ALA A 2 18.83 0.72 -26.28
CA ALA A 2 18.66 -0.60 -25.67
C ALA A 2 18.69 -0.62 -24.12
N PHE A 3 19.60 0.15 -23.50
CA PHE A 3 19.65 0.29 -22.04
C PHE A 3 18.38 0.94 -21.46
N GLY A 4 17.81 1.94 -22.15
CA GLY A 4 16.56 2.57 -21.74
C GLY A 4 15.37 1.60 -21.82
N ALA A 5 15.32 0.76 -22.86
CA ALA A 5 14.32 -0.30 -22.97
C ALA A 5 14.42 -1.33 -21.84
N LEU A 6 15.64 -1.71 -21.44
CA LEU A 6 15.83 -2.60 -20.30
C LEU A 6 15.29 -1.99 -19.00
N ILE A 7 15.57 -0.69 -18.75
CA ILE A 7 15.05 0.02 -17.59
C ILE A 7 13.52 0.04 -17.60
N THR A 8 12.88 0.46 -18.70
CA THR A 8 11.41 0.53 -18.75
C THR A 8 10.75 -0.83 -18.66
N PHE A 9 11.38 -1.88 -19.20
CA PHE A 9 10.94 -3.26 -19.04
C PHE A 9 11.01 -3.73 -17.58
N THR A 10 12.13 -3.50 -16.90
CA THR A 10 12.25 -3.84 -15.46
C THR A 10 11.23 -3.07 -14.62
N ALA A 11 10.98 -1.79 -14.92
CA ALA A 11 9.94 -1.00 -14.26
C ALA A 11 8.53 -1.59 -14.50
N ALA A 12 8.22 -2.04 -15.73
CA ALA A 12 6.97 -2.72 -16.05
C ALA A 12 6.79 -4.01 -15.23
N ILE A 13 7.85 -4.80 -15.07
CA ILE A 13 7.84 -6.01 -14.24
C ILE A 13 7.53 -5.66 -12.77
N ILE A 14 8.20 -4.64 -12.23
CA ILE A 14 7.95 -4.20 -10.84
C ILE A 14 6.48 -3.78 -10.68
N SER A 15 5.97 -2.90 -11.56
CA SER A 15 4.58 -2.45 -11.54
C SER A 15 3.59 -3.61 -11.69
N LEU A 16 3.92 -4.63 -12.49
CA LEU A 16 3.11 -5.83 -12.67
C LEU A 16 3.07 -6.67 -11.39
N ILE A 17 4.20 -6.86 -10.72
CA ILE A 17 4.24 -7.55 -9.43
C ILE A 17 3.38 -6.81 -8.41
N VAL A 18 3.47 -5.47 -8.37
CA VAL A 18 2.62 -4.64 -7.49
C VAL A 18 1.14 -4.82 -7.82
N LEU A 19 0.77 -4.77 -9.11
CA LEU A 19 -0.60 -5.00 -9.56
C LEU A 19 -1.13 -6.37 -9.11
N LEU A 20 -0.36 -7.43 -9.33
CA LEU A 20 -0.75 -8.79 -8.97
C LEU A 20 -0.91 -8.95 -7.45
N ARG A 21 -0.02 -8.34 -6.66
CA ARG A 21 -0.09 -8.43 -5.19
C ARG A 21 -1.21 -7.59 -4.58
N THR A 22 -1.44 -6.38 -5.09
CA THR A 22 -2.38 -5.43 -4.50
C THR A 22 -3.78 -5.49 -5.13
N HIS A 23 -3.89 -6.03 -6.35
CA HIS A 23 -5.09 -5.95 -7.20
C HIS A 23 -5.59 -4.52 -7.41
N ASN A 24 -4.71 -3.52 -7.26
CA ASN A 24 -5.03 -2.13 -7.54
C ASN A 24 -4.88 -1.87 -9.05
N ALA A 25 -6.01 -1.70 -9.72
CA ALA A 25 -6.09 -1.53 -11.18
C ALA A 25 -5.31 -0.31 -11.70
N HIS A 26 -5.02 0.70 -10.88
CA HIS A 26 -4.25 1.87 -11.31
C HIS A 26 -2.80 1.51 -11.69
N PHE A 27 -2.23 0.43 -11.13
CA PHE A 27 -0.92 -0.07 -11.56
C PHE A 27 -0.94 -0.69 -12.96
N ALA A 28 -2.10 -1.13 -13.46
CA ALA A 28 -2.19 -1.64 -14.84
C ALA A 28 -1.88 -0.54 -15.88
N VAL A 29 -2.28 0.71 -15.60
CA VAL A 29 -1.92 1.86 -16.44
C VAL A 29 -0.40 2.08 -16.45
N SER A 30 0.25 1.95 -15.30
CA SER A 30 1.72 2.04 -15.21
C SER A 30 2.40 0.93 -16.02
N VAL A 31 1.93 -0.31 -15.91
CA VAL A 31 2.45 -1.46 -16.68
C VAL A 31 2.33 -1.21 -18.18
N ILE A 32 1.15 -0.83 -18.66
CA ILE A 32 0.90 -0.60 -20.09
C ILE A 32 1.78 0.55 -20.61
N GLY A 33 1.83 1.68 -19.89
CA GLY A 33 2.67 2.82 -20.27
C GLY A 33 4.15 2.46 -20.36
N GLN A 34 4.67 1.70 -19.39
CA GLN A 34 6.07 1.27 -19.35
C GLN A 34 6.40 0.24 -20.45
N LEU A 35 5.47 -0.68 -20.77
CA LEU A 35 5.64 -1.61 -21.89
C LEU A 35 5.61 -0.90 -23.24
N LEU A 36 4.72 0.09 -23.43
CA LEU A 36 4.70 0.91 -24.65
C LEU A 36 6.02 1.68 -24.81
N ALA A 37 6.55 2.25 -23.72
CA ALA A 37 7.86 2.90 -23.73
C ALA A 37 9.00 1.93 -24.07
N CYS A 38 8.97 0.70 -23.52
CA CYS A 38 9.93 -0.34 -23.87
C CYS A 38 9.85 -0.70 -25.37
N CYS A 39 8.65 -0.96 -25.89
CA CYS A 39 8.42 -1.28 -27.30
C CYS A 39 8.91 -0.14 -28.22
N LEU A 40 8.65 1.11 -27.86
CA LEU A 40 9.11 2.27 -28.61
C LEU A 40 10.65 2.32 -28.66
N LEU A 41 11.32 2.18 -27.51
CA LEU A 41 12.77 2.25 -27.41
C LEU A 41 13.47 1.07 -28.11
N LEU A 42 12.89 -0.13 -28.06
CA LEU A 42 13.36 -1.28 -28.83
C LEU A 42 13.14 -1.09 -30.32
N GLY A 43 11.96 -0.62 -30.73
CA GLY A 43 11.66 -0.33 -32.13
C GLY A 43 12.69 0.65 -32.72
N ILE A 44 12.98 1.75 -32.02
CA ILE A 44 13.96 2.74 -32.50
C ILE A 44 15.38 2.13 -32.58
N ALA A 45 15.70 1.18 -31.71
CA ALA A 45 17.00 0.53 -31.73
C ALA A 45 17.17 -0.51 -32.86
N LEU A 46 16.07 -1.11 -33.32
CA LEU A 46 16.08 -2.27 -34.21
C LEU A 46 15.61 -1.96 -35.64
N TRP A 47 14.80 -0.93 -35.83
CA TRP A 47 14.16 -0.62 -37.11
C TRP A 47 14.49 0.79 -37.61
N ASP A 48 14.47 0.96 -38.93
CA ASP A 48 14.57 2.29 -39.54
C ASP A 48 13.29 3.10 -39.25
N ILE A 49 13.48 4.21 -38.54
CA ILE A 49 12.41 5.11 -38.12
C ILE A 49 11.63 5.65 -39.32
N ASN A 50 12.30 5.93 -40.44
CA ASN A 50 11.65 6.54 -41.60
C ASN A 50 10.72 5.55 -42.31
N ALA A 51 11.11 4.27 -42.35
CA ALA A 51 10.32 3.21 -42.97
C ALA A 51 9.05 2.88 -42.16
N TYR A 52 9.09 3.03 -40.84
CA TYR A 52 7.99 2.68 -39.92
C TYR A 52 7.41 3.90 -39.18
N ARG A 53 7.50 5.09 -39.77
CA ARG A 53 7.16 6.36 -39.13
C ARG A 53 5.77 6.36 -38.48
N ASP A 54 4.76 5.86 -39.19
CA ASP A 54 3.37 5.88 -38.70
C ASP A 54 3.16 4.94 -37.50
N TRP A 55 3.88 3.81 -37.46
CA TRP A 55 3.90 2.91 -36.30
C TRP A 55 4.53 3.57 -35.08
N PHE A 56 5.66 4.26 -35.26
CA PHE A 56 6.33 5.00 -34.19
C PHE A 56 5.46 6.12 -33.63
N ILE A 57 4.79 6.89 -34.50
CA ILE A 57 3.86 7.96 -34.08
C ILE A 57 2.70 7.36 -33.27
N GLY A 58 2.11 6.26 -33.74
CA GLY A 58 1.01 5.59 -33.04
C GLY A 58 1.39 5.13 -31.63
N ILE A 59 2.53 4.44 -31.49
CA ILE A 59 3.00 3.99 -30.17
C ILE A 59 3.40 5.16 -29.27
N ALA A 60 4.09 6.17 -29.81
CA ALA A 60 4.45 7.35 -29.05
C ALA A 60 3.21 8.08 -28.51
N GLY A 61 2.15 8.21 -29.32
CA GLY A 61 0.87 8.79 -28.90
C GLY A 61 0.22 8.01 -27.75
N LEU A 62 0.14 6.68 -27.87
CA LEU A 62 -0.40 5.82 -26.82
C LEU A 62 0.45 5.87 -25.55
N MET A 63 1.78 5.86 -25.67
CA MET A 63 2.70 5.98 -24.55
C MET A 63 2.45 7.29 -23.79
N VAL A 64 2.35 8.43 -24.50
CA VAL A 64 2.08 9.73 -23.87
C VAL A 64 0.74 9.73 -23.14
N LEU A 65 -0.30 9.15 -23.71
CA LEU A 65 -1.61 9.03 -23.07
C LEU A 65 -1.51 8.25 -21.74
N PHE A 66 -0.93 7.05 -21.75
CA PHE A 66 -0.82 6.21 -20.55
C PHE A 66 0.12 6.81 -19.49
N MET A 67 1.21 7.46 -19.90
CA MET A 67 2.10 8.17 -18.98
C MET A 67 1.38 9.38 -18.34
N THR A 68 0.54 10.09 -19.10
CA THR A 68 -0.28 11.18 -18.55
C THR A 68 -1.30 10.66 -17.54
N LEU A 69 -1.98 9.56 -17.84
CA LEU A 69 -2.91 8.91 -16.89
C LEU A 69 -2.19 8.44 -15.62
N MET A 70 -0.98 7.88 -15.76
CA MET A 70 -0.14 7.49 -14.63
C MET A 70 0.17 8.71 -13.72
N VAL A 71 0.56 9.84 -14.31
CA VAL A 71 0.81 11.08 -13.56
C VAL A 71 -0.46 11.54 -12.84
N ILE A 72 -1.61 11.58 -13.52
CA ILE A 72 -2.89 11.96 -12.91
C ILE A 72 -3.22 11.05 -11.72
N PHE A 73 -3.10 9.73 -11.86
CA PHE A 73 -3.39 8.79 -10.77
C PHE A 73 -2.40 8.87 -9.61
N SER A 74 -1.14 9.23 -9.90
CA SER A 74 -0.13 9.50 -8.88
C SER A 74 -0.50 10.75 -8.07
N LEU A 75 -0.90 11.83 -8.76
CA LEU A 75 -1.36 13.08 -8.13
C LEU A 75 -2.64 12.87 -7.31
N GLN A 76 -3.55 12.03 -7.78
CA GLN A 76 -4.75 11.61 -7.03
C GLN A 76 -4.45 10.62 -5.90
N ARG A 77 -3.18 10.30 -5.64
CA ARG A 77 -2.72 9.38 -4.58
C ARG A 77 -3.32 7.98 -4.68
N LYS A 78 -3.84 7.58 -5.86
CA LYS A 78 -4.48 6.27 -6.08
C LYS A 78 -3.47 5.11 -6.10
N MET A 79 -2.19 5.43 -6.25
CA MET A 79 -1.05 4.50 -6.21
C MET A 79 -0.16 4.71 -4.97
N LYS A 80 -0.56 5.60 -4.05
CA LYS A 80 0.22 5.91 -2.84
C LYS A 80 -0.06 4.89 -1.73
N TRP A 81 1.00 4.41 -1.09
CA TRP A 81 0.89 3.59 0.14
C TRP A 81 0.47 4.46 1.32
N ARG A 82 -0.53 4.01 2.08
CA ARG A 82 -1.16 4.79 3.16
C ARG A 82 -0.66 4.44 4.57
N THR A 83 0.53 3.85 4.64
CA THR A 83 1.16 3.40 5.90
C THR A 83 1.31 4.53 6.92
N ARG A 84 1.87 5.67 6.50
CA ARG A 84 2.12 6.80 7.39
C ARG A 84 0.82 7.43 7.89
N GLU A 85 -0.14 7.60 6.99
CA GLU A 85 -1.50 8.08 7.31
C GLU A 85 -2.18 7.18 8.34
N MET A 86 -2.02 5.85 8.20
CA MET A 86 -2.57 4.90 9.16
C MET A 86 -1.97 5.06 10.57
N LEU A 87 -0.64 5.21 10.65
CA LEU A 87 0.06 5.39 11.93
C LEU A 87 -0.24 6.75 12.57
N GLU A 88 -0.37 7.81 11.76
CA GLU A 88 -0.77 9.13 12.24
C GLU A 88 -2.22 9.16 12.70
N LEU A 89 -3.15 8.49 11.99
CA LEU A 89 -4.53 8.35 12.41
C LEU A 89 -4.63 7.65 13.78
N ALA A 90 -3.81 6.62 13.98
CA ALA A 90 -3.69 5.90 15.26
C ALA A 90 -2.98 6.72 16.34
N ALA A 91 -2.22 7.75 15.99
CA ALA A 91 -1.59 8.63 16.96
C ALA A 91 -2.52 9.76 17.44
N LEU A 92 -3.48 10.21 16.62
CA LEU A 92 -4.36 11.35 16.90
C LEU A 92 -5.14 11.28 18.23
N PRO A 93 -5.80 10.17 18.61
CA PRO A 93 -6.66 10.15 19.79
C PRO A 93 -5.90 9.97 21.12
N VAL A 94 -4.57 9.84 21.08
CA VAL A 94 -3.79 9.41 22.23
C VAL A 94 -3.05 10.60 22.88
N ASN A 95 -3.31 10.86 24.16
CA ASN A 95 -2.58 11.84 24.96
C ASN A 95 -1.31 11.24 25.60
N GLU A 96 -0.24 12.03 25.66
CA GLU A 96 1.10 11.65 26.15
C GLU A 96 1.05 10.91 27.48
N THR A 97 1.79 9.80 27.60
CA THR A 97 2.24 9.25 28.89
C THR A 97 3.14 8.02 28.71
N GLY A 98 4.28 8.04 29.40
CA GLY A 98 5.00 6.87 29.97
C GLY A 98 5.71 5.90 29.02
N ASN A 99 7.05 5.85 29.06
CA ASN A 99 7.85 4.89 28.31
C ASN A 99 7.65 3.43 28.77
N GLY A 100 7.26 2.55 27.86
CA GLY A 100 7.17 1.10 28.09
C GLY A 100 7.06 0.32 26.77
N LEU A 101 8.16 0.16 26.05
CA LEU A 101 8.21 -0.70 24.85
C LEU A 101 8.14 -2.17 25.28
N THR A 102 7.20 -2.93 24.72
CA THR A 102 7.18 -4.40 24.86
C THR A 102 7.32 -5.06 23.49
N THR A 103 7.97 -6.21 23.40
CA THR A 103 8.21 -6.94 22.13
C THR A 103 7.09 -7.95 21.81
N ARG A 104 6.04 -8.00 22.63
CA ARG A 104 4.94 -8.95 22.49
C ARG A 104 3.76 -8.27 21.80
N PRO A 105 3.10 -8.93 20.83
CA PRO A 105 1.85 -8.42 20.26
C PRO A 105 0.79 -8.23 21.34
N MET A 106 0.11 -7.09 21.31
CA MET A 106 -0.97 -6.73 22.25
C MET A 106 -2.33 -7.09 21.68
N GLN A 107 -3.24 -7.56 22.54
CA GLN A 107 -4.65 -7.65 22.20
C GLN A 107 -5.25 -6.24 22.26
N ALA A 108 -5.71 -5.73 21.12
CA ALA A 108 -6.25 -4.38 21.02
C ALA A 108 -7.78 -4.34 21.09
N GLY A 109 -8.44 -5.49 20.96
CA GLY A 109 -9.89 -5.59 21.09
C GLY A 109 -10.45 -6.93 20.62
N ARG A 110 -11.77 -7.02 20.64
CA ARG A 110 -12.54 -8.16 20.10
C ARG A 110 -13.74 -7.64 19.34
N MET A 111 -14.08 -8.30 18.24
CA MET A 111 -15.24 -8.00 17.41
C MET A 111 -15.82 -9.29 16.84
N ASP A 112 -17.16 -9.36 16.79
CA ASP A 112 -17.84 -10.44 16.09
C ASP A 112 -18.00 -10.09 14.60
N TYR A 113 -17.39 -10.89 13.74
CA TYR A 113 -17.49 -10.82 12.29
C TYR A 113 -17.45 -12.22 11.67
N SER A 114 -18.09 -12.36 10.51
CA SER A 114 -17.99 -13.56 9.68
C SER A 114 -16.70 -13.58 8.87
N THR A 115 -16.29 -14.77 8.43
CA THR A 115 -15.13 -14.94 7.55
C THR A 115 -15.30 -14.22 6.20
N GLU A 116 -16.54 -14.09 5.71
CA GLU A 116 -16.82 -13.38 4.45
C GLU A 116 -16.72 -11.87 4.62
N GLU A 117 -17.20 -11.30 5.73
CA GLU A 117 -16.98 -9.89 6.06
C GLU A 117 -15.48 -9.58 6.14
N LEU A 118 -14.71 -10.43 6.85
CA LEU A 118 -13.27 -10.25 6.97
C LEU A 118 -12.56 -10.36 5.61
N ARG A 119 -13.03 -11.25 4.73
CA ARG A 119 -12.51 -11.39 3.36
C ARG A 119 -12.82 -10.17 2.50
N SER A 120 -14.03 -9.61 2.62
CA SER A 120 -14.42 -8.39 1.92
C SER A 120 -13.54 -7.21 2.35
N PHE A 121 -13.43 -7.00 3.68
CA PHE A 121 -12.56 -5.98 4.26
C PHE A 121 -11.11 -6.15 3.82
N THR A 122 -10.61 -7.39 3.79
CA THR A 122 -9.27 -7.71 3.30
C THR A 122 -9.06 -7.27 1.84
N SER A 123 -10.07 -7.48 0.98
CA SER A 123 -10.04 -7.06 -0.41
C SER A 123 -9.97 -5.53 -0.53
N PHE A 124 -10.77 -4.82 0.27
CA PHE A 124 -10.77 -3.36 0.34
C PHE A 124 -9.40 -2.80 0.78
N ILE A 125 -8.91 -3.23 1.93
CA ILE A 125 -7.62 -2.80 2.51
C ILE A 125 -6.47 -2.99 1.52
N ARG A 126 -6.43 -4.15 0.85
CA ARG A 126 -5.40 -4.51 -0.12
C ARG A 126 -5.45 -3.63 -1.37
N LYS A 127 -6.64 -3.43 -1.96
CA LYS A 127 -6.83 -2.62 -3.18
C LYS A 127 -6.54 -1.14 -2.95
N ARG A 128 -6.74 -0.65 -1.71
CA ARG A 128 -6.51 0.75 -1.32
C ARG A 128 -5.12 1.02 -0.77
N LEU A 129 -4.21 0.03 -0.79
CA LEU A 129 -2.82 0.16 -0.36
C LEU A 129 -2.68 0.62 1.10
N ILE A 130 -3.65 0.24 1.95
CA ILE A 130 -3.63 0.56 3.37
C ILE A 130 -2.68 -0.41 4.10
N ALA A 131 -2.84 -1.70 3.86
CA ALA A 131 -1.96 -2.75 4.35
C ALA A 131 -1.93 -3.94 3.36
N ILE A 132 -0.91 -4.79 3.46
CA ILE A 132 -0.89 -6.04 2.70
C ILE A 132 -1.35 -7.18 3.60
N PRO A 133 -2.39 -7.93 3.21
CA PRO A 133 -2.85 -9.07 3.96
C PRO A 133 -1.95 -10.28 3.73
N VAL A 134 -1.58 -10.94 4.83
CA VAL A 134 -0.95 -12.26 4.88
C VAL A 134 -1.95 -13.20 5.53
N LYS A 135 -2.33 -14.27 4.81
CA LYS A 135 -3.26 -15.27 5.32
C LYS A 135 -2.50 -16.33 6.10
N GLU A 136 -2.92 -16.58 7.33
CA GLU A 136 -2.50 -17.73 8.13
C GLU A 136 -3.69 -18.69 8.33
N GLN A 137 -3.45 -19.84 8.94
CA GLN A 137 -4.49 -20.88 9.11
C GLN A 137 -5.68 -20.41 9.97
N ASN A 138 -5.45 -19.57 10.97
CA ASN A 138 -6.49 -19.14 11.92
C ASN A 138 -6.73 -17.62 11.95
N ARG A 139 -6.05 -16.85 11.11
CA ARG A 139 -6.09 -15.38 11.14
C ARG A 139 -5.62 -14.74 9.85
N ILE A 140 -6.00 -13.48 9.65
CA ILE A 140 -5.48 -12.62 8.58
C ILE A 140 -4.67 -11.50 9.21
N ILE A 141 -3.44 -11.30 8.72
CA ILE A 141 -2.51 -10.30 9.23
C ILE A 141 -2.37 -9.18 8.21
N PHE A 142 -2.72 -7.97 8.61
CA PHE A 142 -2.56 -6.73 7.86
C PHE A 142 -1.22 -6.09 8.20
N VAL A 143 -0.23 -6.33 7.36
CA VAL A 143 1.11 -5.77 7.56
C VAL A 143 1.15 -4.34 7.02
N ILE A 144 1.52 -3.43 7.92
CA ILE A 144 1.64 -1.98 7.72
C ILE A 144 3.14 -1.69 7.55
N ASN A 145 3.51 -0.86 6.58
CA ASN A 145 4.91 -0.58 6.22
C ASN A 145 5.66 -1.79 5.60
N ILE A 146 5.43 -2.01 4.30
CA ILE A 146 6.13 -3.06 3.55
C ILE A 146 7.21 -2.44 2.66
N PRO A 147 8.48 -2.78 2.89
CA PRO A 147 9.54 -2.32 2.00
C PRO A 147 9.35 -2.94 0.61
N MET A 148 9.74 -2.20 -0.42
CA MET A 148 9.62 -2.61 -1.83
C MET A 148 10.21 -4.01 -2.07
N GLY A 149 11.31 -4.36 -1.39
CA GLY A 149 11.92 -5.70 -1.46
C GLY A 149 10.96 -6.83 -1.05
N ARG A 150 10.11 -6.65 -0.03
CA ARG A 150 9.12 -7.66 0.37
C ARG A 150 7.97 -7.74 -0.62
N LEU A 151 7.58 -6.61 -1.22
CA LEU A 151 6.59 -6.60 -2.30
C LEU A 151 7.08 -7.43 -3.50
N LEU A 152 8.39 -7.41 -3.77
CA LEU A 152 9.07 -8.21 -4.78
C LEU A 152 9.47 -9.63 -4.34
N ALA A 153 8.96 -10.11 -3.20
CA ALA A 153 9.26 -11.44 -2.64
C ALA A 153 10.70 -11.66 -2.11
N PHE A 154 11.51 -10.61 -1.98
CA PHE A 154 12.87 -10.66 -1.43
C PHE A 154 12.96 -10.28 0.06
N GLY A 155 11.81 -10.04 0.72
CA GLY A 155 11.77 -9.55 2.10
C GLY A 155 11.64 -10.64 3.15
N GLY A 156 12.31 -10.46 4.30
CA GLY A 156 12.26 -11.37 5.45
C GLY A 156 10.89 -11.52 6.13
N LYS A 157 10.84 -12.22 7.27
CA LYS A 157 9.61 -12.52 8.03
C LYS A 157 8.88 -11.23 8.44
N TYR A 158 7.54 -11.20 8.39
CA TYR A 158 6.74 -10.01 8.72
C TYR A 158 6.71 -9.69 10.23
N GLN A 159 7.17 -10.62 11.07
CA GLN A 159 7.07 -10.56 12.54
C GLN A 159 7.78 -9.35 13.14
N ASP A 160 8.81 -8.84 12.46
CA ASP A 160 9.58 -7.65 12.85
C ASP A 160 8.89 -6.33 12.46
N ARG A 161 7.70 -6.38 11.86
CA ARG A 161 6.99 -5.20 11.32
C ARG A 161 5.80 -4.79 12.15
N THR A 162 5.30 -3.60 11.83
CA THR A 162 3.99 -3.17 12.26
C THR A 162 2.92 -3.97 11.53
N TRP A 163 2.01 -4.58 12.27
CA TRP A 163 0.89 -5.32 11.70
C TRP A 163 -0.30 -5.37 12.67
N VAL A 164 -1.48 -5.55 12.11
CA VAL A 164 -2.73 -5.81 12.84
C VAL A 164 -3.29 -7.14 12.35
N ALA A 165 -3.64 -8.05 13.24
CA ALA A 165 -4.17 -9.35 12.89
C ALA A 165 -5.57 -9.55 13.45
N PHE A 166 -6.44 -10.09 12.61
CA PHE A 166 -7.82 -10.48 12.91
C PHE A 166 -7.90 -11.99 12.84
N ASP A 167 -8.17 -12.66 13.97
CA ASP A 167 -8.36 -14.11 13.98
C ASP A 167 -9.82 -14.51 13.68
N TYR A 168 -10.05 -15.78 13.41
CA TYR A 168 -11.40 -16.26 13.10
C TYR A 168 -12.31 -16.39 14.35
N GLU A 169 -11.80 -16.09 15.54
CA GLU A 169 -12.53 -16.07 16.82
C GLU A 169 -12.96 -14.65 17.21
N GLY A 170 -12.57 -13.64 16.42
CA GLY A 170 -12.92 -12.25 16.61
C GLY A 170 -11.87 -11.42 17.35
N ASN A 171 -10.74 -11.99 17.79
CA ASN A 171 -9.71 -11.23 18.48
C ASN A 171 -8.88 -10.40 17.50
N VAL A 172 -8.53 -9.20 17.94
CA VAL A 172 -7.64 -8.29 17.20
C VAL A 172 -6.34 -8.13 17.97
N THR A 173 -5.23 -8.44 17.31
CA THR A 173 -3.88 -8.34 17.88
C THR A 173 -3.02 -7.38 17.07
N VAL A 174 -2.18 -6.62 17.73
CA VAL A 174 -1.36 -5.57 17.12
C VAL A 174 0.09 -5.76 17.52
N ASN A 175 0.98 -5.55 16.56
CA ASN A 175 2.41 -5.45 16.78
C ASN A 175 2.89 -4.18 16.11
N ILE A 176 3.79 -3.45 16.75
CA ILE A 176 4.41 -2.25 16.17
C ILE A 176 5.92 -2.49 16.14
N SER A 177 6.53 -2.24 14.98
CA SER A 177 7.98 -2.40 14.85
C SER A 177 8.72 -1.38 15.71
N GLN A 178 9.94 -1.71 16.15
CA GLN A 178 10.77 -0.74 16.87
C GLN A 178 10.99 0.54 16.05
N MET A 179 11.23 0.40 14.74
CA MET A 179 11.44 1.53 13.83
C MET A 179 10.23 2.46 13.78
N ASP A 180 9.03 1.89 13.64
CA ASP A 180 7.81 2.70 13.59
C ASP A 180 7.50 3.30 14.97
N TYR A 181 7.74 2.57 16.06
CA TYR A 181 7.58 3.12 17.42
C TYR A 181 8.50 4.32 17.69
N PHE A 182 9.77 4.26 17.26
CA PHE A 182 10.70 5.38 17.46
C PHE A 182 10.21 6.69 16.85
N MET A 183 9.43 6.65 15.76
CA MET A 183 8.86 7.86 15.14
C MET A 183 7.78 8.54 16.00
N TYR A 184 7.19 7.83 16.98
CA TYR A 184 6.12 8.33 17.84
C TYR A 184 6.47 8.23 19.33
N LYS A 185 7.70 7.85 19.68
CA LYS A 185 8.13 7.60 21.05
C LYS A 185 8.09 8.85 21.92
N ASP A 186 8.34 10.01 21.33
CA ASP A 186 8.36 11.29 22.07
C ASP A 186 6.96 11.75 22.45
N SER A 187 5.91 11.26 21.76
CA SER A 187 4.52 11.63 22.02
C SER A 187 3.72 10.51 22.68
N LEU A 188 4.05 9.22 22.50
CA LEU A 188 3.14 8.12 22.83
C LEU A 188 3.82 6.92 23.50
N SER A 189 3.11 6.30 24.46
CA SER A 189 3.44 4.95 24.95
C SER A 189 3.18 3.90 23.87
N PHE A 190 4.02 2.87 23.84
CA PHE A 190 3.87 1.74 22.94
C PHE A 190 2.50 1.06 23.07
N ASP A 191 2.05 0.82 24.30
CA ASP A 191 0.79 0.14 24.57
C ASP A 191 -0.41 0.92 24.04
N LYS A 192 -0.42 2.25 24.23
CA LYS A 192 -1.49 3.09 23.71
C LYS A 192 -1.47 3.20 22.19
N LEU A 193 -0.29 3.25 21.57
CA LEU A 193 -0.18 3.25 20.12
C LEU A 193 -0.68 1.91 19.53
N CYS A 194 -0.37 0.78 20.17
CA CYS A 194 -0.91 -0.53 19.79
C CYS A 194 -2.43 -0.58 19.92
N GLN A 195 -2.96 -0.10 21.05
CA GLN A 195 -4.40 -0.04 21.29
C GLN A 195 -5.10 0.82 20.23
N SER A 196 -4.64 2.05 20.02
CA SER A 196 -5.27 2.97 19.09
C SER A 196 -5.19 2.48 17.65
N LEU A 197 -4.06 1.87 17.24
CA LEU A 197 -3.93 1.27 15.92
C LEU A 197 -4.94 0.13 15.71
N GLY A 198 -5.15 -0.70 16.73
CA GLY A 198 -6.18 -1.74 16.70
C GLY A 198 -7.59 -1.16 16.64
N GLU A 199 -7.90 -0.15 17.44
CA GLU A 199 -9.18 0.58 17.42
C GLU A 199 -9.46 1.20 16.05
N CYS A 200 -8.45 1.77 15.36
CA CYS A 200 -8.63 2.26 13.99
C CYS A 200 -9.01 1.15 13.01
N PHE A 201 -8.33 0.00 13.05
CA PHE A 201 -8.64 -1.14 12.18
C PHE A 201 -10.01 -1.75 12.48
N ILE A 202 -10.39 -1.82 13.75
CA ILE A 202 -11.72 -2.23 14.21
C ILE A 202 -12.77 -1.26 13.64
N GLY A 203 -12.57 0.05 13.79
CA GLY A 203 -13.46 1.07 13.23
C GLY A 203 -13.57 1.00 11.71
N PHE A 204 -12.47 0.72 11.00
CA PHE A 204 -12.48 0.51 9.55
C PHE A 204 -13.27 -0.73 9.14
N MET A 205 -13.16 -1.81 9.91
CA MET A 205 -13.95 -3.02 9.69
C MET A 205 -15.45 -2.72 9.86
N GLU A 206 -15.85 -1.99 10.90
CA GLU A 206 -17.26 -1.58 11.08
C GLU A 206 -17.78 -0.71 9.94
N GLN A 207 -16.99 0.27 9.50
CA GLN A 207 -17.37 1.14 8.39
C GLN A 207 -17.49 0.34 7.09
N SER A 208 -16.57 -0.58 6.81
CA SER A 208 -16.63 -1.45 5.63
C SER A 208 -17.87 -2.35 5.65
N ARG A 209 -18.25 -2.90 6.81
CA ARG A 209 -19.51 -3.68 6.98
C ARG A 209 -20.76 -2.87 6.66
N LYS A 210 -20.75 -1.57 7.00
CA LYS A 210 -21.83 -0.63 6.71
C LYS A 210 -21.81 -0.12 5.25
N GLY A 211 -20.83 -0.51 4.44
CA GLY A 211 -20.63 0.00 3.08
C GLY A 211 -20.06 1.43 3.04
N GLU A 212 -19.54 1.94 4.15
CA GLU A 212 -19.03 3.31 4.31
C GLU A 212 -17.53 3.42 4.00
N GLU A 213 -17.03 2.58 3.09
CA GLU A 213 -15.60 2.51 2.73
C GLU A 213 -15.02 3.85 2.22
N SER A 214 -15.85 4.72 1.67
CA SER A 214 -15.44 6.07 1.26
C SER A 214 -15.01 6.92 2.46
N ARG A 215 -15.67 6.78 3.63
CA ARG A 215 -15.33 7.53 4.85
C ARG A 215 -13.95 7.16 5.36
N ILE A 216 -13.56 5.88 5.26
CA ILE A 216 -12.21 5.41 5.61
C ILE A 216 -11.17 6.16 4.77
N ILE A 217 -11.43 6.30 3.47
CA ILE A 217 -10.52 6.99 2.56
C ILE A 217 -10.49 8.49 2.84
N GLU A 218 -11.63 9.12 3.13
CA GLU A 218 -11.71 10.52 3.52
C GLU A 218 -10.95 10.80 4.82
N GLN A 219 -11.05 9.91 5.82
CA GLN A 219 -10.29 10.00 7.07
C GLN A 219 -8.78 9.97 6.80
N LEU A 220 -8.32 9.02 5.98
CA LEU A 220 -6.89 8.92 5.61
C LEU A 220 -6.41 10.10 4.75
N ASP A 221 -7.26 10.63 3.88
CA ASP A 221 -6.94 11.81 3.04
C ASP A 221 -6.96 13.13 3.83
N SER A 222 -7.77 13.20 4.91
CA SER A 222 -7.86 14.38 5.78
C SER A 222 -6.54 14.73 6.49
N LEU A 223 -5.68 13.72 6.69
CA LEU A 223 -4.36 13.88 7.32
C LEU A 223 -3.38 14.72 6.49
N LYS A 224 -3.74 15.15 5.27
CA LYS A 224 -3.01 16.14 4.43
C LYS A 224 -1.49 16.08 4.53
N MET A 225 -0.93 14.87 4.54
CA MET A 225 0.50 14.67 4.48
C MET A 225 1.01 15.11 3.12
N ASN A 226 1.54 16.34 3.10
CA ASN A 226 2.06 17.01 1.92
C ASN A 226 3.16 16.15 1.28
N ILE A 227 3.13 16.09 -0.05
CA ILE A 227 4.13 15.39 -0.87
C ILE A 227 5.50 16.12 -0.80
N ILE A 228 5.55 17.32 -0.22
CA ILE A 228 6.65 18.29 -0.39
C ILE A 228 7.64 18.33 0.79
N THR A 229 7.33 17.70 1.93
CA THR A 229 8.23 17.67 3.11
C THR A 229 9.20 16.47 3.13
N GLU A 230 9.51 15.87 1.97
CA GLU A 230 10.55 14.86 1.85
C GLU A 230 11.52 15.27 0.74
N GLY A 231 12.45 16.16 1.11
CA GLY A 231 13.68 16.47 0.41
C GLY A 231 14.83 16.42 1.41
#